data_AF-A0A7Z0TWL5-F1
#
_entry.id   AF-A0A7Z0TWL5-F1
#
_cell.length_a   1.000
_cell.length_b   1.000
_cell.length_c   1.000
_cell.angle_alpha   90.00
_cell.angle_beta   90.00
_cell.angle_gamma   90.00
#
_symmetry.space_group_name_H-M   'P 1'
#
loop_
_entity.id
_entity.type
_entity.pdbx_description
1 polymer ?
#
loop_
_entity_poly.entity_id
_entity_poly.type
_entity_poly.pdbx_seq_one_letter_code
_entity_poly.pdbx_strand_id
1 'polypeptide(L)'
;MLAPIVHPLDALFDWLPDCDFGVMDHGFAPHGRDYTFLVESSMGKDPGRHQVQFTHVAELSYVTAVADDAWAKSWGEAFVDYQSWLDAGEPDGYVWGTCWSLAWPGIRAIESSAKASAWAARLGSPMCEAEIETDRFRMNLIFSSLRWAKVGNETFTVSSVVIPLPSQGS
;
A
#
# COMPACT_ATOMS: atom_id res chain seq x y z
N MET A 1 30.32 16.81 4.82
CA MET A 1 28.88 16.89 4.52
C MET A 1 28.49 15.52 3.98
N LEU A 2 27.70 14.74 4.71
CA LEU A 2 27.12 13.51 4.15
C LEU A 2 26.06 13.94 3.13
N ALA A 3 26.04 13.31 1.95
CA ALA A 3 24.99 13.57 0.97
C ALA A 3 23.61 13.34 1.62
N PRO A 4 22.58 14.16 1.30
CA PRO A 4 21.23 13.87 1.76
C PRO A 4 20.84 12.47 1.29
N ILE A 5 20.34 11.65 2.21
CA ILE A 5 19.78 10.35 1.89
C ILE A 5 18.50 10.63 1.11
N VAL A 6 18.50 10.37 -0.20
CA VAL A 6 17.30 10.38 -1.03
C VAL A 6 16.44 9.20 -0.58
N HIS A 7 15.19 9.45 -0.22
CA HIS A 7 14.32 8.39 0.26
C HIS A 7 13.96 7.50 -0.94
N PRO A 8 14.02 6.15 -0.84
CA PRO A 8 13.72 5.30 -1.99
C PRO A 8 12.35 5.58 -2.63
N LEU A 9 11.36 6.00 -1.83
CA LEU A 9 10.03 6.37 -2.35
C LEU A 9 10.04 7.56 -3.32
N ASP A 10 11.04 8.44 -3.28
CA ASP A 10 11.11 9.57 -4.21
C ASP A 10 11.11 9.09 -5.66
N ALA A 11 11.83 7.99 -5.93
CA ALA A 11 11.87 7.37 -7.25
C ALA A 11 10.59 6.58 -7.60
N LEU A 12 9.81 6.16 -6.60
CA LEU A 12 8.49 5.55 -6.81
C LEU A 12 7.48 6.62 -7.25
N PHE A 13 7.52 7.79 -6.62
CA PHE A 13 6.64 8.93 -6.92
C PHE A 13 6.87 9.56 -8.28
N ASP A 14 7.95 9.19 -8.98
CA ASP A 14 8.15 9.60 -10.37
C ASP A 14 7.04 9.09 -11.30
N TRP A 15 6.38 7.97 -10.97
CA TRP A 15 5.34 7.37 -11.80
C TRP A 15 4.06 7.00 -11.05
N LEU A 16 4.15 6.58 -9.78
CA LEU A 16 3.00 6.22 -8.95
C LEU A 16 2.52 7.45 -8.17
N PRO A 17 1.22 7.78 -8.16
CA PRO A 17 0.70 8.78 -7.23
C PRO A 17 0.91 8.33 -5.77
N ASP A 18 1.04 9.28 -4.86
CA ASP A 18 1.17 8.98 -3.42
C ASP A 18 -0.11 8.42 -2.80
N CYS A 19 -1.26 8.62 -3.44
CA CYS A 19 -2.57 8.11 -3.04
C CYS A 19 -3.40 7.65 -4.26
N ASP A 20 -4.63 7.18 -4.01
CA ASP A 20 -5.61 6.80 -5.05
C ASP A 20 -5.15 5.69 -6.01
N PHE A 21 -4.32 4.78 -5.51
CA PHE A 21 -4.01 3.50 -6.15
C PHE A 21 -4.60 2.34 -5.33
N GLY A 22 -4.85 1.21 -5.96
CA GLY A 22 -5.34 0.02 -5.28
C GLY A 22 -4.19 -0.91 -4.90
N VAL A 23 -4.22 -1.45 -3.68
CA VAL A 23 -3.37 -2.56 -3.25
C VAL A 23 -4.15 -3.85 -3.50
N MET A 24 -3.70 -4.61 -4.49
CA MET A 24 -4.36 -5.85 -4.95
C MET A 24 -3.91 -7.07 -4.16
N ASP A 25 -2.65 -7.09 -3.76
CA ASP A 25 -2.05 -8.16 -2.96
C ASP A 25 -0.80 -7.61 -2.26
N HIS A 26 -0.45 -8.19 -1.13
CA HIS A 26 0.80 -7.87 -0.46
C HIS A 26 1.27 -8.99 0.47
N GLY A 27 2.59 -9.13 0.61
CA GLY A 27 3.16 -10.15 1.48
C GLY A 27 4.67 -10.24 1.40
N PHE A 28 5.25 -11.06 2.28
CA PHE A 28 6.65 -11.39 2.17
C PHE A 28 6.93 -12.20 0.90
N ALA A 29 8.02 -11.87 0.22
CA ALA A 29 8.59 -12.75 -0.78
C ALA A 29 8.93 -14.11 -0.16
N PRO A 30 9.01 -15.22 -0.93
CA PRO A 30 9.18 -16.57 -0.38
C PRO A 30 10.39 -16.75 0.54
N HIS A 31 11.44 -15.93 0.36
CA HIS A 31 12.64 -15.95 1.19
C HIS A 31 12.53 -15.11 2.49
N GLY A 32 11.38 -14.49 2.77
CA GLY A 32 11.05 -13.84 4.04
C GLY A 32 11.76 -12.52 4.37
N ARG A 33 12.63 -12.00 3.49
CA ARG A 33 13.41 -10.77 3.72
C ARG A 33 12.79 -9.53 3.07
N ASP A 34 12.20 -9.72 1.90
CA ASP A 34 11.68 -8.62 1.09
C ASP A 34 10.15 -8.68 1.15
N TYR A 35 9.51 -7.52 1.08
CA TYR A 35 8.06 -7.38 1.13
C TYR A 35 7.55 -6.80 -0.18
N THR A 36 6.49 -7.38 -0.71
CA THR A 36 5.97 -7.05 -2.03
C THR A 36 4.55 -6.53 -1.92
N PHE A 37 4.24 -5.52 -2.73
CA PHE A 37 2.89 -5.08 -3.04
C PHE A 37 2.64 -5.28 -4.54
N LEU A 38 1.49 -5.83 -4.87
CA LEU A 38 0.91 -5.69 -6.20
C LEU A 38 -0.04 -4.50 -6.15
N VAL A 39 0.31 -3.41 -6.84
CA VAL A 39 -0.51 -2.20 -6.91
C VAL A 39 -1.13 -2.06 -8.29
N GLU A 40 -2.32 -1.47 -8.34
CA GLU A 40 -2.99 -1.05 -9.55
C GLU A 40 -3.18 0.47 -9.49
N SER A 41 -2.79 1.21 -10.53
CA SER A 41 -3.02 2.65 -10.62
C SER A 41 -3.70 2.99 -11.94
N SER A 42 -4.80 3.74 -11.89
CA SER A 42 -5.45 4.34 -13.06
C SER A 42 -4.90 5.74 -13.39
N MET A 43 -4.12 6.32 -12.49
CA MET A 43 -3.50 7.64 -12.59
C MET A 43 -1.96 7.54 -12.59
N GLY A 44 -1.28 8.69 -12.64
CA GLY A 44 0.18 8.77 -12.69
C GLY A 44 0.73 8.71 -14.12
N LYS A 45 2.06 8.60 -14.24
CA LYS A 45 2.74 8.62 -15.55
C LYS A 45 2.76 7.26 -16.24
N ASP A 46 2.58 6.18 -15.49
CA ASP A 46 2.54 4.81 -16.01
C ASP A 46 1.39 4.00 -15.38
N PRO A 47 0.13 4.21 -15.83
CA PRO A 47 -1.01 3.46 -15.32
C PRO A 47 -0.91 1.94 -15.61
N GLY A 48 -1.44 1.12 -14.72
CA GLY A 48 -1.45 -0.34 -14.83
C GLY A 48 -1.14 -1.04 -13.52
N ARG A 49 -0.89 -2.35 -13.60
CA ARG A 49 -0.46 -3.18 -12.47
C ARG A 49 1.05 -3.21 -12.36
N HIS A 50 1.54 -2.98 -11.15
CA HIS A 50 2.96 -2.92 -10.83
C HIS A 50 3.26 -3.74 -9.58
N GLN A 51 4.35 -4.48 -9.63
CA GLN A 51 4.92 -5.09 -8.45
C GLN A 51 5.92 -4.11 -7.84
N VAL A 52 5.69 -3.71 -6.59
CA VAL A 52 6.58 -2.85 -5.80
C VAL A 52 7.18 -3.69 -4.70
N GLN A 53 8.51 -3.80 -4.64
CA GLN A 53 9.22 -4.64 -3.69
C GLN A 53 10.16 -3.83 -2.81
N PHE A 54 9.87 -3.82 -1.52
CA PHE A 54 10.74 -3.31 -0.46
C PHE A 54 11.75 -4.39 -0.11
N THR A 55 13.04 -4.04 -0.12
CA THR A 55 14.14 -4.98 0.09
C THR A 55 14.78 -4.77 1.45
N HIS A 56 15.23 -5.88 2.06
CA HIS A 56 15.86 -5.88 3.38
C HIS A 56 14.95 -5.26 4.45
N VAL A 57 13.71 -5.73 4.52
CA VAL A 57 12.75 -5.27 5.52
C VAL A 57 13.17 -5.84 6.89
N ALA A 58 13.54 -4.95 7.81
CA ALA A 58 14.02 -5.31 9.14
C ALA A 58 12.91 -5.29 10.21
N GLU A 59 11.88 -4.45 9.99
CA GLU A 59 10.72 -4.32 10.87
C GLU A 59 9.49 -4.03 10.02
N LEU A 60 8.37 -4.64 10.40
CA LEU A 60 7.05 -4.39 9.81
C LEU A 60 6.02 -4.35 10.93
N SER A 61 5.19 -3.30 10.95
CA SER A 61 3.98 -3.24 11.78
C SER A 61 2.74 -3.19 10.88
N TYR A 62 1.67 -3.86 11.29
CA TYR A 62 0.42 -3.94 10.56
C TYR A 62 -0.75 -3.82 11.53
N VAL A 63 -1.70 -2.94 11.20
CA VAL A 63 -2.98 -2.82 11.89
C VAL A 63 -4.07 -2.65 10.85
N THR A 64 -5.26 -3.20 11.12
CA THR A 64 -6.43 -2.85 10.32
C THR A 64 -6.89 -1.44 10.68
N ALA A 65 -7.36 -0.69 9.68
CA ALA A 65 -7.86 0.67 9.79
C ALA A 65 -9.40 0.73 9.82
N VAL A 66 -10.06 -0.43 9.81
CA VAL A 66 -11.51 -0.56 9.90
C VAL A 66 -11.96 -0.14 11.31
N ALA A 67 -12.99 0.72 11.39
CA ALA A 67 -13.51 1.24 12.65
C ALA A 67 -14.18 0.14 13.50
N ASP A 68 -14.17 0.30 14.82
CA ASP A 68 -14.68 -0.68 15.79
C ASP A 68 -16.15 -1.07 15.54
N ASP A 69 -16.98 -0.12 15.13
CA ASP A 69 -18.40 -0.34 14.85
C ASP A 69 -18.62 -1.13 13.55
N ALA A 70 -17.79 -0.92 12.54
CA ALA A 70 -17.76 -1.74 11.33
C ALA A 70 -17.26 -3.15 11.64
N TRP A 71 -16.18 -3.27 12.42
CA TRP A 71 -15.67 -4.57 12.90
C TRP A 71 -16.72 -5.39 13.61
N ALA A 72 -17.50 -4.78 14.51
CA ALA A 72 -18.56 -5.45 15.26
C ALA A 72 -19.65 -6.07 14.36
N LYS A 73 -19.84 -5.52 13.16
CA LYS A 73 -20.83 -6.00 12.17
C LYS A 73 -20.22 -6.98 11.16
N SER A 74 -18.93 -6.89 10.90
CA SER A 74 -18.21 -7.61 9.84
C SER A 74 -17.62 -8.96 10.24
N TRP A 75 -18.09 -9.55 11.34
CA TRP A 75 -17.50 -10.78 11.90
C TRP A 75 -17.91 -12.07 11.18
N GLY A 76 -19.04 -12.03 10.47
CA GLY A 76 -19.62 -13.21 9.84
C GLY A 76 -18.93 -13.62 8.54
N GLU A 77 -18.99 -14.92 8.22
CA GLU A 77 -18.43 -15.49 6.98
C GLU A 77 -19.01 -14.86 5.70
N ALA A 78 -20.21 -14.27 5.77
CA ALA A 78 -20.78 -13.55 4.64
C ALA A 78 -19.90 -12.37 4.18
N PHE A 79 -19.06 -11.80 5.05
CA PHE A 79 -18.21 -10.64 4.72
C PHE A 79 -16.86 -11.02 4.10
N VAL A 80 -16.42 -12.29 4.14
CA VAL A 80 -15.11 -12.71 3.61
C VAL A 80 -15.13 -13.07 2.12
N ASP A 81 -16.31 -13.18 1.53
CA ASP A 81 -16.51 -13.41 0.11
C ASP A 81 -17.59 -12.45 -0.43
N TYR A 82 -17.28 -11.73 -1.50
CA TYR A 82 -18.17 -10.70 -2.04
C TYR A 82 -19.50 -11.29 -2.53
N GLN A 83 -19.47 -12.48 -3.14
CA GLN A 83 -20.70 -13.13 -3.60
C GLN A 83 -21.58 -13.57 -2.42
N SER A 84 -20.98 -14.12 -1.37
CA SER A 84 -21.68 -14.49 -0.13
C SER A 84 -22.33 -13.27 0.55
N TRP A 85 -21.68 -12.11 0.51
CA TRP A 85 -22.26 -10.85 1.02
C TRP A 85 -23.49 -10.42 0.21
N LEU A 86 -23.43 -10.51 -1.13
CA LEU A 86 -24.58 -10.25 -2.01
C LEU A 86 -25.72 -11.23 -1.74
N ASP A 87 -25.43 -12.52 -1.64
CA ASP A 87 -26.42 -13.58 -1.40
C ASP A 87 -27.10 -13.43 -0.02
N ALA A 88 -26.39 -12.84 0.95
CA ALA A 88 -26.93 -12.50 2.26
C ALA A 88 -27.78 -11.22 2.28
N GLY A 89 -27.97 -10.56 1.14
CA GLY A 89 -28.79 -9.35 1.01
C GLY A 89 -28.07 -8.07 1.42
N GLU A 90 -26.75 -8.00 1.19
CA GLU A 90 -25.93 -6.81 1.43
C GLU A 90 -25.99 -6.30 2.89
N PRO A 91 -25.74 -7.16 3.90
CA PRO A 91 -25.79 -6.74 5.30
C PRO A 91 -24.81 -5.60 5.58
N ASP A 92 -25.20 -4.71 6.50
CA ASP A 92 -24.36 -3.58 6.94
C ASP A 92 -23.07 -4.08 7.59
N GLY A 93 -21.94 -3.46 7.21
CA GLY A 93 -20.59 -3.84 7.65
C GLY A 93 -19.54 -3.58 6.56
N TYR A 94 -18.27 -3.65 6.96
CA TYR A 94 -17.13 -3.73 6.06
C TYR A 94 -17.06 -5.09 5.35
N VAL A 95 -16.88 -5.09 4.02
CA VAL A 95 -16.78 -6.29 3.19
C VAL A 95 -15.31 -6.61 2.90
N TRP A 96 -14.79 -7.68 3.50
CA TRP A 96 -13.40 -8.13 3.31
C TRP A 96 -13.17 -8.78 1.94
N GLY A 97 -14.21 -9.47 1.45
CA GLY A 97 -14.19 -10.26 0.21
C GLY A 97 -14.02 -9.46 -1.09
N THR A 98 -13.86 -8.14 -1.02
CA THR A 98 -13.42 -7.34 -2.18
C THR A 98 -12.01 -7.71 -2.63
N CYS A 99 -11.17 -8.26 -1.71
CA CYS A 99 -9.82 -8.74 -2.01
C CYS A 99 -8.85 -7.68 -2.59
N TRP A 100 -9.09 -6.40 -2.30
CA TRP A 100 -8.14 -5.30 -2.52
C TRP A 100 -8.46 -4.16 -1.55
N SER A 101 -7.59 -3.15 -1.48
CA SER A 101 -7.75 -1.98 -0.61
C SER A 101 -7.35 -0.72 -1.33
N LEU A 102 -8.12 0.36 -1.19
CA LEU A 102 -7.83 1.65 -1.79
C LEU A 102 -6.81 2.39 -0.91
N ALA A 103 -5.70 2.81 -1.50
CA ALA A 103 -4.64 3.55 -0.83
C ALA A 103 -5.06 5.01 -0.62
N TRP A 104 -5.77 5.24 0.49
CA TRP A 104 -6.19 6.55 0.96
C TRP A 104 -6.05 6.58 2.49
N PRO A 105 -5.16 7.41 3.08
CA PRO A 105 -4.35 8.47 2.46
C PRO A 105 -3.16 8.05 1.59
N GLY A 106 -2.85 6.75 1.47
CA GLY A 106 -1.83 6.27 0.54
C GLY A 106 -0.47 5.98 1.16
N ILE A 107 0.61 6.15 0.38
CA ILE A 107 1.98 5.85 0.78
C ILE A 107 2.81 7.12 1.00
N ARG A 108 3.59 7.14 2.09
CA ARG A 108 4.46 8.27 2.42
C ARG A 108 5.79 7.85 3.03
N ALA A 109 6.81 8.69 2.85
CA ALA A 109 8.07 8.59 3.56
C ALA A 109 7.92 9.13 4.99
N ILE A 110 8.55 8.47 5.95
CA ILE A 110 8.69 8.97 7.33
C ILE A 110 10.07 9.58 7.48
N GLU A 111 10.13 10.89 7.24
CA GLU A 111 11.35 11.67 7.35
C GLU A 111 11.89 11.71 8.78
N SER A 112 13.23 11.68 8.91
CA SER A 112 13.91 11.71 10.21
C SER A 112 13.47 10.61 11.20
N SER A 113 13.12 9.42 10.69
CA SER A 113 12.69 8.28 11.51
C SER A 113 13.77 7.85 12.53
N ALA A 114 13.40 7.90 13.81
CA ALA A 114 14.23 7.38 14.90
C ALA A 114 14.39 5.85 14.81
N LYS A 115 13.36 5.13 14.36
CA LYS A 115 13.40 3.68 14.16
C LYS A 115 14.37 3.30 13.06
N ALA A 116 14.26 3.95 11.90
CA ALA A 116 15.15 3.72 10.77
C ALA A 116 16.61 4.03 11.16
N SER A 117 16.83 5.14 11.88
CA SER A 117 18.16 5.51 12.38
C SER A 117 18.75 4.47 13.33
N ALA A 118 17.95 3.92 14.25
CA ALA A 118 18.39 2.87 15.17
C ALA A 118 18.73 1.56 14.44
N TRP A 119 17.93 1.17 13.44
CA TRP A 119 18.22 0.02 12.60
C TRP A 119 19.48 0.22 11.75
N ALA A 120 19.64 1.40 11.15
CA ALA A 120 20.82 1.73 10.35
C ALA A 120 22.11 1.64 11.17
N ALA A 121 22.10 2.17 12.40
CA ALA A 121 23.24 2.09 13.32
C ALA A 121 23.57 0.64 13.72
N ARG A 122 22.56 -0.21 13.92
CA ARG A 122 22.75 -1.63 14.30
C ARG A 122 23.26 -2.49 13.15
N LEU A 123 22.80 -2.22 11.92
CA LEU A 123 23.10 -3.05 10.75
C LEU A 123 24.27 -2.53 9.92
N GLY A 124 24.71 -1.29 10.14
CA GLY A 124 25.78 -0.66 9.36
C GLY A 124 25.39 -0.39 7.90
N SER A 125 24.09 -0.30 7.61
CA SER A 125 23.53 -0.05 6.27
C SER A 125 22.44 1.02 6.34
N PRO A 126 22.24 1.86 5.30
CA PRO A 126 21.15 2.82 5.28
C PRO A 126 19.78 2.13 5.39
N MET A 127 18.93 2.67 6.26
CA MET A 127 17.55 2.22 6.47
C MET A 127 16.62 3.42 6.40
N CYS A 128 15.41 3.19 5.89
CA CYS A 128 14.34 4.15 5.68
C CYS A 128 13.04 3.62 6.30
N GLU A 129 12.08 4.51 6.53
CA GLU A 129 10.75 4.13 7.00
C GLU A 129 9.67 4.64 6.03
N ALA A 130 8.79 3.75 5.62
CA ALA A 130 7.62 4.08 4.81
C ALA A 130 6.35 3.68 5.57
N GLU A 131 5.30 4.48 5.39
CA GLU A 131 3.95 4.13 5.82
C GLU A 131 3.05 3.98 4.59
N ILE A 132 2.22 2.94 4.59
CA ILE A 132 1.15 2.73 3.62
C ILE A 132 -0.15 2.63 4.41
N GLU A 133 -1.09 3.50 4.11
CA GLU A 133 -2.43 3.50 4.68
C GLU A 133 -3.48 3.35 3.56
N THR A 134 -4.41 2.45 3.80
CA THR A 134 -5.54 2.13 2.94
C THR A 134 -6.84 2.24 3.73
N ASP A 135 -7.96 2.12 3.05
CA ASP A 135 -9.28 1.94 3.68
C ASP A 135 -9.36 0.71 4.62
N ARG A 136 -8.43 -0.24 4.49
CA ARG A 136 -8.41 -1.50 5.24
C ARG A 136 -7.34 -1.57 6.32
N PHE A 137 -6.16 -1.03 6.08
CA PHE A 137 -4.99 -1.23 6.94
C PHE A 137 -4.01 -0.07 6.89
N ARG A 138 -3.23 0.04 7.97
CA ARG A 138 -2.00 0.83 8.04
C ARG A 138 -0.81 -0.10 8.26
N MET A 139 0.24 0.11 7.47
CA MET A 139 1.49 -0.63 7.56
C MET A 139 2.67 0.33 7.65
N ASN A 140 3.62 0.05 8.54
CA ASN A 140 4.92 0.74 8.55
C ASN A 140 6.02 -0.29 8.26
N LEU A 141 6.96 0.07 7.39
CA LEU A 141 8.08 -0.78 7.01
C LEU A 141 9.40 -0.05 7.29
N ILE A 142 10.33 -0.71 7.98
CA ILE A 142 11.73 -0.31 8.04
C ILE A 142 12.51 -1.14 7.03
N PHE A 143 13.07 -0.51 6.01
CA PHE A 143 13.65 -1.18 4.84
C PHE A 143 14.89 -0.44 4.33
N SER A 144 15.69 -1.07 3.46
CA SER A 144 16.91 -0.44 2.95
C SER A 144 16.74 0.19 1.56
N SER A 145 16.04 -0.48 0.64
CA SER A 145 15.88 -0.02 -0.74
C SER A 145 14.59 -0.58 -1.35
N LEU A 146 14.16 -0.02 -2.48
CA LEU A 146 12.97 -0.45 -3.21
C LEU A 146 13.29 -0.72 -4.68
N ARG A 147 12.52 -1.60 -5.30
CA ARG A 147 12.46 -1.80 -6.76
C ARG A 147 11.04 -2.02 -7.20
N TRP A 148 10.74 -1.75 -8.47
CA TRP A 148 9.43 -2.01 -9.04
C TRP A 148 9.52 -2.49 -10.48
N ALA A 149 8.46 -3.13 -10.94
CA ALA A 149 8.27 -3.49 -12.34
C ALA A 149 6.79 -3.46 -12.70
N LYS A 150 6.48 -2.97 -13.89
CA LYS A 150 5.14 -3.14 -14.47
C LYS A 150 4.91 -4.60 -14.82
N VAL A 151 3.78 -5.14 -14.40
CA VAL A 151 3.39 -6.55 -14.62
C VAL A 151 2.12 -6.68 -15.44
N GLY A 152 1.38 -5.58 -15.67
CA GLY A 152 0.19 -5.57 -16.48
C GLY A 152 -0.35 -4.16 -16.76
N ASN A 153 -1.34 -4.07 -17.66
CA ASN A 153 -1.97 -2.81 -18.08
C ASN A 153 -3.36 -2.59 -17.47
N GLU A 154 -3.78 -3.49 -16.58
CA GLU A 154 -5.09 -3.45 -15.94
C GLU A 154 -5.22 -2.22 -15.04
N THR A 155 -6.37 -1.56 -15.14
CA THR A 155 -6.74 -0.37 -14.35
C THR A 155 -8.22 -0.36 -13.96
N PHE A 156 -8.96 -1.40 -14.33
CA PHE A 156 -10.42 -1.44 -14.24
C PHE A 156 -10.95 -1.43 -12.81
N THR A 157 -10.18 -1.98 -11.86
CA THR A 157 -10.60 -2.04 -10.45
C THR A 157 -10.59 -0.62 -9.89
N VAL A 158 -9.46 0.06 -10.04
CA VAL A 158 -9.25 1.39 -9.44
C VAL A 158 -10.00 2.48 -10.18
N SER A 159 -10.09 2.41 -11.52
CA SER A 159 -10.87 3.39 -12.30
C SER A 159 -12.38 3.37 -12.01
N SER A 160 -12.91 2.31 -11.39
CA SER A 160 -14.32 2.25 -10.98
C SER A 160 -14.63 3.04 -9.71
N VAL A 161 -13.60 3.38 -8.91
CA VAL A 161 -13.77 4.04 -7.61
C VAL A 161 -13.07 5.40 -7.50
N VAL A 162 -12.09 5.69 -8.38
CA VAL A 162 -11.39 6.97 -8.42
C VAL A 162 -12.07 7.89 -9.43
N ILE A 163 -12.45 9.08 -8.98
CA ILE A 163 -13.03 10.13 -9.83
C ILE A 163 -11.92 11.13 -10.18
N PRO A 164 -11.43 11.17 -11.44
CA PRO A 164 -10.42 12.14 -11.84
C PRO A 164 -10.98 13.55 -11.69
N LEU A 165 -10.24 14.43 -11.01
CA LEU A 165 -10.54 15.85 -11.05
C LEU A 165 -10.27 16.38 -12.47
N PRO A 166 -11.16 17.22 -13.03
CA PRO A 166 -10.87 17.86 -14.31
C PRO A 166 -9.56 18.63 -14.20
N SER A 167 -8.66 18.45 -15.17
CA SER A 167 -7.42 19.22 -15.24
C SER A 167 -7.78 20.70 -15.24
N GLN A 168 -7.26 21.45 -14.27
CA GLN A 168 -7.32 22.90 -14.37
C GLN A 168 -6.57 23.25 -15.66
N GLY A 169 -7.28 23.84 -16.61
CA GLY A 169 -6.77 24.12 -17.95
C GLY A 169 -5.43 24.86 -17.88
N SER A 170 -4.55 24.47 -18.80
CA SER A 170 -3.23 25.04 -19.05
C SER A 170 -3.21 26.57 -19.14
#